data_AF-A0A0F4LPY7-F1
#
_entry.id   AF-A0A0F4LPY7-F1
#
_cell.length_a   1.000
_cell.length_b   1.000
_cell.length_c   1.000
_cell.angle_alpha   90.00
_cell.angle_beta   90.00
_cell.angle_gamma   90.00
#
_symmetry.space_group_name_H-M   'P 1'
#
loop_
_entity.id
_entity.type
_entity.pdbx_description
1 polymer ?
#
loop_
_entity_poly.entity_id
_entity_poly.type
_entity_poly.pdbx_seq_one_letter_code
_entity_poly.pdbx_strand_id
1 'polypeptide(L)'
;MKKGVKLLTISAAIALFSVATGTIATSVVDASTSEESKQEAKTDEKASIRLAKAGYVFRLNHDATISLKAHQAAHLPKAEVEKLVNDQVLFKVDQVSSLRNGVQVHIVDQTGQAKGWVNIVSDLSNVNAQKKILKKLIKAELKVMDYCDIMQMKSAKKQLKKVTKLADQVKDPEERAIAKTSVKELKKWMGQLEYKDIPALLIGLYPRY
;
A
#
# COMPACT_ATOMS: atom_id res chain seq x y z
N MET A 1 19.29 42.60 -33.00
CA MET A 1 18.33 41.95 -33.92
C MET A 1 19.08 40.96 -34.81
N LYS A 2 18.96 39.66 -34.58
CA LYS A 2 19.27 38.60 -35.56
C LYS A 2 18.28 37.47 -35.36
N LYS A 3 17.32 37.36 -36.27
CA LYS A 3 16.35 36.27 -36.37
C LYS A 3 17.03 35.10 -37.09
N GLY A 4 16.83 33.89 -36.59
CA GLY A 4 17.21 32.65 -37.27
C GLY A 4 16.12 31.62 -37.01
N VAL A 5 15.12 31.58 -37.89
CA VAL A 5 14.12 30.52 -37.97
C VAL A 5 14.73 29.40 -38.81
N LYS A 6 14.71 28.16 -38.32
CA LYS A 6 14.72 26.97 -39.17
C LYS A 6 13.68 25.97 -38.68
N LEU A 7 12.70 25.78 -39.55
CA LEU A 7 11.64 24.78 -39.54
C LEU A 7 12.18 23.45 -40.09
N LEU A 8 11.36 22.39 -39.93
CA LEU A 8 11.41 21.06 -40.58
C LEU A 8 12.31 20.02 -39.86
N THR A 9 11.89 18.77 -39.62
CA THR A 9 10.88 17.94 -40.29
C THR A 9 10.46 16.77 -39.39
N ILE A 10 9.20 16.33 -39.53
CA ILE A 10 8.61 15.11 -38.96
C ILE A 10 9.14 13.89 -39.73
N SER A 11 9.41 12.77 -39.05
CA SER A 11 9.24 11.45 -39.69
C SER A 11 8.93 10.39 -38.63
N ALA A 12 7.68 9.94 -38.64
CA ALA A 12 7.23 8.71 -38.01
C ALA A 12 7.65 7.52 -38.89
N ALA A 13 8.18 6.47 -38.29
CA ALA A 13 8.34 5.17 -38.95
C ALA A 13 7.67 4.11 -38.09
N ILE A 14 6.50 3.66 -38.57
CA ILE A 14 5.76 2.50 -38.11
C ILE A 14 6.44 1.28 -38.70
N ALA A 15 6.81 0.30 -37.87
CA ALA A 15 7.16 -1.04 -38.33
C ALA A 15 6.22 -2.04 -37.65
N LEU A 16 5.13 -2.37 -38.36
CA LEU A 16 4.28 -3.51 -38.08
C LEU A 16 4.93 -4.74 -38.74
N PHE A 17 5.38 -5.70 -37.95
CA PHE A 17 5.67 -7.05 -38.44
C PHE A 17 4.58 -7.99 -37.94
N SER A 18 3.68 -8.36 -38.85
CA SER A 18 2.86 -9.54 -38.76
C SER A 18 3.63 -10.72 -39.35
N VAL A 19 3.72 -11.83 -38.59
CA VAL A 19 3.90 -13.16 -39.18
C VAL A 19 2.85 -14.06 -38.57
N ALA A 20 1.88 -14.44 -39.40
CA ALA A 20 0.95 -15.51 -39.13
C ALA A 20 1.57 -16.81 -39.67
N THR A 21 1.64 -17.85 -38.85
CA THR A 21 1.78 -19.24 -39.29
C THR A 21 0.86 -20.11 -38.46
N GLY A 22 0.10 -20.94 -39.17
CA GLY A 22 -1.02 -21.71 -38.67
C GLY A 22 -0.68 -22.90 -37.75
N THR A 23 -1.79 -23.45 -37.27
CA THR A 23 -2.04 -24.47 -36.26
C THR A 23 -1.33 -25.82 -36.45
N ILE A 24 -0.96 -26.45 -35.32
CA ILE A 24 -1.24 -27.88 -35.09
C ILE A 24 -1.79 -28.00 -33.67
N ALA A 25 -3.07 -28.41 -33.57
CA ALA A 25 -3.68 -28.82 -32.33
C ALA A 25 -3.29 -30.28 -32.06
N THR A 26 -2.57 -30.53 -30.96
CA THR A 26 -2.48 -31.85 -30.34
C THR A 26 -2.98 -31.72 -28.91
N SER A 27 -4.22 -32.13 -28.69
CA SER A 27 -4.78 -32.28 -27.35
C SER A 27 -4.12 -33.49 -26.70
N VAL A 28 -3.13 -33.24 -25.84
CA VAL A 28 -2.76 -34.22 -24.82
C VAL A 28 -3.82 -34.10 -23.73
N VAL A 29 -4.69 -35.09 -23.66
CA VAL A 29 -5.58 -35.29 -22.52
C VAL A 29 -4.70 -35.73 -21.38
N ASP A 30 -4.34 -34.80 -20.50
CA ASP A 30 -3.83 -35.15 -19.19
C ASP A 30 -4.98 -35.06 -18.20
N ALA A 31 -5.21 -36.19 -17.52
CA ALA A 31 -6.35 -36.41 -16.68
C ALA A 31 -6.08 -35.82 -15.29
N SER A 32 -7.07 -35.07 -14.79
CA SER A 32 -7.29 -34.82 -13.36
C SER A 32 -6.19 -34.04 -12.64
N THR A 33 -6.17 -32.73 -12.85
CA THR A 33 -5.82 -31.81 -11.75
C THR A 33 -6.94 -30.80 -11.64
N SER A 34 -7.58 -30.77 -10.47
CA SER A 34 -8.61 -29.81 -10.08
C SER A 34 -8.17 -28.41 -10.48
N GLU A 35 -8.98 -27.74 -11.31
CA GLU A 35 -8.88 -26.30 -11.54
C GLU A 35 -9.20 -25.55 -10.24
N GLU A 36 -8.24 -25.50 -9.32
CA GLU A 36 -8.14 -24.32 -8.47
C GLU A 36 -7.78 -23.17 -9.39
N SER A 37 -8.79 -22.40 -9.78
CA SER A 37 -8.61 -21.14 -10.48
C SER A 37 -7.53 -20.33 -9.75
N LYS A 38 -6.32 -20.24 -10.33
CA LYS A 38 -5.27 -19.33 -9.86
C LYS A 38 -5.86 -17.93 -9.94
N GLN A 39 -6.43 -17.46 -8.84
CA GLN A 39 -6.96 -16.12 -8.76
C GLN A 39 -5.76 -15.18 -8.86
N GLU A 40 -5.55 -14.59 -10.03
CA GLU A 40 -4.44 -13.67 -10.22
C GLU A 40 -4.64 -12.46 -9.31
N ALA A 41 -3.57 -12.11 -8.60
CA ALA A 41 -3.57 -11.00 -7.68
C ALA A 41 -3.81 -9.70 -8.48
N LYS A 42 -4.86 -8.95 -8.13
CA LYS A 42 -5.19 -7.71 -8.83
C LYS A 42 -4.52 -6.53 -8.13
N THR A 43 -3.87 -5.70 -8.94
CA THR A 43 -3.35 -4.40 -8.46
C THR A 43 -4.52 -3.47 -8.20
N ASP A 44 -4.60 -2.90 -6.98
CA ASP A 44 -5.60 -1.90 -6.62
C ASP A 44 -5.01 -0.50 -6.84
N GLU A 45 -5.36 0.11 -7.96
CA GLU A 45 -4.85 1.42 -8.37
C GLU A 45 -5.22 2.54 -7.37
N LYS A 46 -6.43 2.50 -6.80
CA LYS A 46 -6.89 3.52 -5.85
C LYS A 46 -6.11 3.46 -4.54
N ALA A 47 -5.89 2.26 -4.02
CA ALA A 47 -5.09 2.05 -2.83
C ALA A 47 -3.61 2.40 -3.09
N SER A 48 -3.08 2.05 -4.27
CA SER A 48 -1.71 2.38 -4.70
C SER A 48 -1.47 3.88 -4.72
N ILE A 49 -2.32 4.65 -5.40
CA ILE A 49 -2.22 6.11 -5.47
C ILE A 49 -2.32 6.74 -4.07
N ARG A 50 -3.19 6.20 -3.21
CA ARG A 50 -3.38 6.69 -1.84
C ARG A 50 -2.12 6.49 -1.00
N LEU A 51 -1.60 5.26 -0.95
CA LEU A 51 -0.43 4.95 -0.13
C LEU A 51 0.85 5.58 -0.67
N ALA A 52 0.96 5.77 -1.99
CA ALA A 52 2.07 6.51 -2.60
C ALA A 52 2.16 7.97 -2.10
N LYS A 53 1.01 8.61 -1.80
CA LYS A 53 0.98 9.97 -1.25
C LYS A 53 1.50 10.07 0.19
N ALA A 54 1.58 8.95 0.92
CA ALA A 54 2.18 8.94 2.25
C ALA A 54 3.71 9.14 2.20
N GLY A 55 4.34 8.82 1.06
CA GLY A 55 5.78 9.00 0.86
C GLY A 55 6.63 7.99 1.63
N TYR A 56 7.89 8.37 1.91
CA TYR A 56 8.87 7.55 2.62
C TYR A 56 8.66 7.60 4.13
N VAL A 57 7.60 6.95 4.60
CA VAL A 57 7.19 6.96 6.02
C VAL A 57 7.01 5.58 6.61
N PHE A 58 7.28 4.53 5.83
CA PHE A 58 7.12 3.15 6.27
C PHE A 58 8.46 2.54 6.66
N ARG A 59 8.48 1.78 7.74
CA ARG A 59 9.59 0.93 8.16
C ARG A 59 9.14 -0.51 8.22
N LEU A 60 10.09 -1.40 8.04
CA LEU A 60 9.90 -2.83 8.27
C LEU A 60 9.83 -3.12 9.78
N ASN A 61 8.91 -4.00 10.16
CA ASN A 61 8.86 -4.54 11.51
C ASN A 61 9.97 -5.60 11.72
N HIS A 62 10.28 -5.94 12.97
CA HIS A 62 11.40 -6.82 13.31
C HIS A 62 11.38 -8.16 12.57
N ASP A 63 10.20 -8.78 12.45
CA ASP A 63 10.02 -10.08 11.83
C ASP A 63 9.46 -9.98 10.40
N ALA A 64 9.64 -8.82 9.75
CA ALA A 64 9.15 -8.59 8.40
C ALA A 64 9.77 -9.58 7.39
N THR A 65 8.99 -9.91 6.37
CA THR A 65 9.46 -10.66 5.21
C THR A 65 9.25 -9.84 3.94
N ILE A 66 10.18 -9.94 2.99
CA ILE A 66 10.07 -9.28 1.69
C ILE A 66 10.01 -10.35 0.61
N SER A 67 8.86 -10.49 -0.03
CA SER A 67 8.66 -11.35 -1.20
C SER A 67 9.14 -10.65 -2.49
N LEU A 68 9.76 -11.42 -3.39
CA LEU A 68 10.20 -10.93 -4.70
C LEU A 68 9.02 -10.59 -5.63
N LYS A 69 7.88 -11.26 -5.42
CA LYS A 69 6.63 -11.07 -6.17
C LYS A 69 5.43 -11.16 -5.23
N ALA A 70 4.35 -10.46 -5.59
CA ALA A 70 3.11 -10.47 -4.81
C ALA A 70 2.57 -11.90 -4.64
N HIS A 71 2.20 -12.26 -3.41
CA HIS A 71 1.61 -13.52 -3.00
C HIS A 71 2.44 -14.77 -3.36
N GLN A 72 3.78 -14.62 -3.38
CA GLN A 72 4.71 -15.72 -3.61
C GLN A 72 5.61 -16.00 -2.41
N ALA A 73 6.02 -17.26 -2.29
CA ALA A 73 6.90 -17.77 -1.23
C ALA A 73 8.39 -17.48 -1.46
N ALA A 74 8.77 -16.90 -2.60
CA ALA A 74 10.15 -16.50 -2.85
C ALA A 74 10.44 -15.19 -2.11
N HIS A 75 11.32 -15.25 -1.11
CA HIS A 75 11.65 -14.13 -0.23
C HIS A 75 13.12 -13.72 -0.36
N LEU A 76 13.41 -12.46 -0.01
CA LEU A 76 14.78 -12.02 0.23
C LEU A 76 15.39 -12.79 1.41
N PRO A 77 16.72 -12.98 1.43
CA PRO A 77 17.40 -13.60 2.56
C PRO A 77 17.12 -12.86 3.87
N LYS A 78 16.86 -13.60 4.95
CA LYS A 78 16.53 -13.02 6.27
C LYS A 78 17.56 -12.00 6.75
N ALA A 79 18.85 -12.30 6.57
CA ALA A 79 19.95 -11.40 6.96
C ALA A 79 19.92 -10.05 6.22
N GLU A 80 19.47 -10.03 4.95
CA GLU A 80 19.31 -8.78 4.21
C GLU A 80 18.14 -7.96 4.77
N VAL A 81 17.02 -8.63 5.07
CA VAL A 81 15.84 -7.95 5.66
C VAL A 81 16.15 -7.42 7.06
N GLU A 82 16.83 -8.21 7.91
CA GLU A 82 17.27 -7.79 9.24
C GLU A 82 18.19 -6.56 9.17
N LYS A 83 19.06 -6.49 8.17
CA LYS A 83 19.88 -5.29 7.95
C LYS A 83 19.00 -4.06 7.65
N LEU A 84 18.01 -4.18 6.77
CA LEU A 84 17.10 -3.07 6.44
C LEU A 84 16.29 -2.60 7.66
N VAL A 85 15.89 -3.53 8.52
CA VAL A 85 15.22 -3.23 9.81
C VAL A 85 16.17 -2.48 10.74
N ASN A 86 17.39 -3.00 10.94
CA ASN A 86 18.39 -2.41 11.84
C ASN A 86 18.83 -1.00 11.38
N ASP A 87 18.99 -0.83 10.07
CA ASP A 87 19.33 0.45 9.43
C ASP A 87 18.14 1.44 9.43
N GLN A 88 16.96 1.01 9.89
CA GLN A 88 15.73 1.80 9.97
C GLN A 88 15.32 2.45 8.63
N VAL A 89 15.55 1.72 7.53
CA VAL A 89 15.32 2.21 6.17
C VAL A 89 13.86 2.63 5.99
N LEU A 90 13.67 3.79 5.36
CA LEU A 90 12.35 4.33 5.04
C LEU A 90 11.93 3.92 3.63
N PHE A 91 10.72 3.40 3.54
CA PHE A 91 10.09 2.95 2.30
C PHE A 91 8.86 3.80 1.98
N LYS A 92 8.60 3.95 0.69
CA LYS A 92 7.28 4.32 0.17
C LYS A 92 6.58 3.07 -0.37
N VAL A 93 5.26 3.11 -0.41
CA VAL A 93 4.45 2.12 -1.11
C VAL A 93 4.09 2.68 -2.49
N ASP A 94 4.33 1.94 -3.56
CA ASP A 94 3.96 2.35 -4.93
C ASP A 94 2.89 1.45 -5.57
N GLN A 95 2.72 0.21 -5.09
CA GLN A 95 1.68 -0.71 -5.55
C GLN A 95 1.00 -1.43 -4.38
N VAL A 96 -0.29 -1.73 -4.56
CA VAL A 96 -1.09 -2.54 -3.64
C VAL A 96 -1.68 -3.70 -4.41
N SER A 97 -1.47 -4.91 -3.89
CA SER A 97 -2.02 -6.15 -4.43
C SER A 97 -2.92 -6.79 -3.39
N SER A 98 -4.15 -7.10 -3.80
CA SER A 98 -5.13 -7.74 -2.92
C SER A 98 -5.53 -9.11 -3.47
N LEU A 99 -5.48 -10.12 -2.61
CA LEU A 99 -5.98 -11.46 -2.87
C LEU A 99 -6.89 -11.87 -1.69
N ARG A 100 -7.72 -12.92 -1.85
CA ARG A 100 -8.59 -13.45 -0.78
C ARG A 100 -7.88 -13.65 0.56
N ASN A 101 -6.57 -13.96 0.54
CA ASN A 101 -5.80 -14.32 1.73
C ASN A 101 -4.92 -13.18 2.28
N GLY A 102 -5.06 -11.95 1.78
CA GLY A 102 -4.36 -10.80 2.36
C GLY A 102 -4.07 -9.67 1.38
N VAL A 103 -3.58 -8.57 1.94
CA VAL A 103 -3.14 -7.40 1.20
C VAL A 103 -1.63 -7.30 1.31
N GLN A 104 -0.97 -7.34 0.16
CA GLN A 104 0.45 -7.06 0.06
C GLN A 104 0.67 -5.71 -0.62
N VAL A 105 1.76 -5.05 -0.24
CA VAL A 105 2.17 -3.79 -0.84
C VAL A 105 3.58 -3.91 -1.35
N HIS A 106 3.83 -3.34 -2.52
CA HIS A 106 5.17 -3.19 -3.03
C HIS A 106 5.80 -1.95 -2.38
N ILE A 107 6.95 -2.15 -1.76
CA ILE A 107 7.74 -1.11 -1.11
C ILE A 107 9.00 -0.84 -1.90
N VAL A 108 9.43 0.42 -1.89
CA VAL A 108 10.69 0.87 -2.50
C VAL A 108 11.35 1.87 -1.57
N ASP A 109 12.64 1.68 -1.31
CA ASP A 109 13.45 2.61 -0.53
C ASP A 109 13.80 3.87 -1.35
N GLN A 110 14.46 4.85 -0.72
CA GLN A 110 14.83 6.09 -1.40
C GLN A 110 15.85 5.89 -2.52
N THR A 111 16.72 4.87 -2.43
CA THR A 111 17.74 4.58 -3.44
C THR A 111 17.20 3.74 -4.60
N GLY A 112 16.07 3.05 -4.40
CA GLY A 112 15.50 2.10 -5.35
C GLY A 112 16.17 0.72 -5.36
N GLN A 113 17.18 0.51 -4.50
CA GLN A 113 17.91 -0.75 -4.40
C GLN A 113 17.14 -1.79 -3.58
N ALA A 114 16.51 -1.37 -2.48
CA ALA A 114 15.72 -2.24 -1.63
C ALA A 114 14.24 -2.11 -1.99
N LYS A 115 13.68 -3.19 -2.53
CA LYS A 115 12.28 -3.25 -2.94
C LYS A 115 11.72 -4.66 -2.89
N GLY A 116 10.40 -4.76 -2.80
CA GLY A 116 9.69 -6.02 -2.85
C GLY A 116 8.31 -5.92 -2.23
N TRP A 117 7.65 -7.06 -2.09
CA TRP A 117 6.28 -7.17 -1.60
C TRP A 117 6.26 -7.58 -0.14
N VAL A 118 5.47 -6.87 0.67
CA VAL A 118 5.35 -7.13 2.11
C VAL A 118 3.89 -7.14 2.52
N ASN A 119 3.56 -7.84 3.59
CA ASN A 119 2.21 -7.79 4.17
C ASN A 119 1.99 -6.41 4.82
N ILE A 120 0.95 -5.70 4.38
CA ILE A 120 0.67 -4.34 4.87
C ILE A 120 0.37 -4.30 6.37
N VAL A 121 -0.14 -5.39 6.95
CA VAL A 121 -0.58 -5.45 8.33
C VAL A 121 0.57 -5.85 9.26
N SER A 122 1.31 -6.91 8.94
CA SER A 122 2.32 -7.49 9.84
C SER A 122 3.72 -6.94 9.64
N ASP A 123 4.08 -6.55 8.42
CA ASP A 123 5.49 -6.34 8.05
C ASP A 123 5.87 -4.86 8.03
N LEU A 124 4.89 -3.95 8.06
CA LEU A 124 5.11 -2.51 7.97
C LEU A 124 4.58 -1.76 9.19
N SER A 125 5.23 -0.64 9.49
CA SER A 125 4.73 0.38 10.41
C SER A 125 4.97 1.79 9.87
N ASN A 126 4.05 2.71 10.16
CA ASN A 126 4.21 4.12 9.82
C ASN A 126 4.97 4.88 10.92
N VAL A 127 6.10 5.50 10.59
CA VAL A 127 6.94 6.23 11.57
C VAL A 127 6.22 7.43 12.18
N ASN A 128 5.28 8.05 11.47
CA ASN A 128 4.50 9.15 12.01
C ASN A 128 3.60 8.71 13.18
N ALA A 129 3.31 7.41 13.29
CA ALA A 129 2.52 6.88 14.40
C ALA A 129 3.25 7.02 15.76
N GLN A 130 4.58 7.18 15.75
CA GLN A 130 5.39 7.37 16.95
C GLN A 130 5.37 8.82 17.47
N LYS A 131 4.88 9.78 16.67
CA LYS A 131 4.81 11.20 17.05
C LYS A 131 3.92 11.37 18.28
N LYS A 132 4.49 11.90 19.37
CA LYS A 132 3.82 12.01 20.69
C LYS A 132 2.49 12.78 20.62
N ILE A 133 2.46 13.85 19.83
CA ILE A 133 1.28 14.69 19.59
C ILE A 133 0.10 13.93 18.95
N LEU A 134 0.38 12.92 18.12
CA LEU A 134 -0.62 12.15 17.39
C LEU A 134 -1.14 10.96 18.21
N LYS A 135 -0.47 10.57 19.31
CA LYS A 135 -0.87 9.40 20.14
C LYS A 135 -2.33 9.45 20.59
N LYS A 136 -2.82 10.62 21.00
CA LYS A 136 -4.23 10.79 21.43
C LYS A 136 -5.20 10.59 20.27
N LEU A 137 -4.85 11.10 19.08
CA LEU A 137 -5.63 10.92 17.86
C LEU A 137 -5.65 9.44 17.46
N ILE A 138 -4.47 8.82 17.33
CA ILE A 138 -4.31 7.41 16.93
C ILE A 138 -5.11 6.48 17.85
N LYS A 139 -5.01 6.65 19.17
CA LYS A 139 -5.81 5.86 20.12
C LYS A 139 -7.31 6.04 19.89
N ALA A 140 -7.74 7.25 19.55
CA ALA A 140 -9.14 7.52 19.27
C ALA A 140 -9.59 6.93 17.92
N GLU A 141 -8.72 6.90 16.91
CA GLU A 141 -8.95 6.29 15.59
C GLU A 141 -9.01 4.77 15.67
N LEU A 142 -8.07 4.13 16.36
CA LEU A 142 -8.11 2.68 16.61
C LEU A 142 -9.41 2.28 17.32
N LYS A 143 -9.90 3.10 18.25
CA LYS A 143 -11.20 2.88 18.90
C LYS A 143 -12.38 2.98 17.94
N VAL A 144 -12.30 3.79 16.88
CA VAL A 144 -13.32 3.78 15.82
C VAL A 144 -13.29 2.45 15.09
N MET A 145 -12.10 1.95 14.74
CA MET A 145 -11.94 0.68 14.03
C MET A 145 -12.43 -0.49 14.89
N ASP A 146 -12.09 -0.53 16.18
CA ASP A 146 -12.61 -1.53 17.12
C ASP A 146 -14.15 -1.57 17.14
N TYR A 147 -14.80 -0.40 17.15
CA TYR A 147 -16.25 -0.32 17.11
C TYR A 147 -16.84 -0.80 15.77
N CYS A 148 -16.13 -0.61 14.66
CA CYS A 148 -16.51 -1.14 13.36
C CYS A 148 -16.38 -2.67 13.33
N ASP A 149 -15.32 -3.24 13.90
CA ASP A 149 -15.09 -4.69 13.96
C ASP A 149 -16.22 -5.42 14.69
N ILE A 150 -16.75 -4.83 15.77
CA ILE A 150 -17.90 -5.36 16.52
C ILE A 150 -19.26 -4.81 16.06
N MET A 151 -19.35 -4.23 14.86
CA MET A 151 -20.56 -3.71 14.22
C MET A 151 -21.32 -2.62 15.01
N GLN A 152 -20.66 -1.93 15.94
CA GLN A 152 -21.21 -0.82 16.73
C GLN A 152 -21.11 0.54 16.00
N MET A 153 -21.76 0.66 14.84
CA MET A 153 -21.62 1.83 13.96
C MET A 153 -22.06 3.17 14.60
N LYS A 154 -23.02 3.16 15.53
CA LYS A 154 -23.42 4.37 16.28
C LYS A 154 -22.27 4.86 17.18
N SER A 155 -21.60 3.93 17.88
CA SER A 155 -20.43 4.21 18.72
C SER A 155 -19.25 4.68 17.88
N ALA A 156 -18.99 4.01 16.74
CA ALA A 156 -17.96 4.39 15.78
C ALA A 156 -18.15 5.83 15.28
N LYS A 157 -19.36 6.20 14.84
CA LYS A 157 -19.69 7.57 14.41
C LYS A 157 -19.52 8.62 15.52
N LYS A 158 -19.91 8.31 16.76
CA LYS A 158 -19.71 9.20 17.92
C LYS A 158 -18.22 9.40 18.20
N GLN A 159 -17.44 8.34 18.11
CA GLN A 159 -16.00 8.37 18.32
C GLN A 159 -15.27 9.12 17.19
N LEU A 160 -15.71 8.97 15.93
CA LEU A 160 -15.18 9.71 14.78
C LEU A 160 -15.33 11.23 14.93
N LYS A 161 -16.41 11.71 15.56
CA LYS A 161 -16.56 13.15 15.89
C LYS A 161 -15.46 13.62 16.85
N LYS A 162 -15.05 12.80 17.81
CA LYS A 162 -13.94 13.12 18.73
C LYS A 162 -12.60 13.12 18.00
N VAL A 163 -12.36 12.13 17.15
CA VAL A 163 -11.18 12.05 16.27
C VAL A 163 -11.03 13.33 15.44
N THR A 164 -12.12 13.78 14.80
CA THR A 164 -12.10 15.01 13.98
C THR A 164 -11.71 16.23 14.83
N LYS A 165 -12.29 16.38 16.03
CA LYS A 165 -11.93 17.47 16.94
C LYS A 165 -10.46 17.43 17.38
N LEU A 166 -9.93 16.23 17.67
CA LEU A 166 -8.53 16.06 18.03
C LEU A 166 -7.59 16.45 16.89
N ALA A 167 -7.94 16.10 15.65
CA ALA A 167 -7.16 16.49 14.47
C ALA A 167 -7.13 18.01 14.26
N ASP A 168 -8.24 18.71 14.51
CA ASP A 168 -8.30 20.18 14.42
C ASP A 168 -7.53 20.89 15.55
N GLN A 169 -7.32 20.24 16.69
CA GLN A 169 -6.59 20.77 17.84
C GLN A 169 -5.07 20.63 17.73
N VAL A 170 -4.55 19.90 16.74
CA VAL A 170 -3.10 19.76 16.52
C VAL A 170 -2.53 21.11 16.10
N LYS A 171 -1.64 21.69 16.91
CA LYS A 171 -1.09 23.03 16.68
C LYS A 171 -0.08 23.07 15.53
N ASP A 172 0.78 22.07 15.45
CA ASP A 172 1.78 21.98 14.39
C ASP A 172 1.11 21.79 13.00
N PRO A 173 1.43 22.60 11.98
CA PRO A 173 0.79 22.51 10.66
C PRO A 173 1.00 21.18 9.94
N GLU A 174 2.20 20.59 10.02
CA GLU A 174 2.54 19.34 9.33
C GLU A 174 1.83 18.16 9.99
N GLU A 175 1.87 18.09 11.32
CA GLU A 175 1.19 17.05 12.09
C GLU A 175 -0.33 17.18 11.98
N ARG A 176 -0.85 18.41 11.86
CA ARG A 176 -2.26 18.65 11.56
C ARG A 176 -2.64 18.14 10.18
N ALA A 177 -1.78 18.29 9.17
CA ALA A 177 -2.01 17.74 7.84
C ALA A 177 -2.04 16.21 7.85
N ILE A 178 -1.11 15.58 8.58
CA ILE A 178 -1.11 14.11 8.80
C ILE A 178 -2.40 13.68 9.49
N ALA A 179 -2.77 14.35 10.60
CA ALA A 179 -3.97 14.06 11.35
C ALA A 179 -5.24 14.15 10.48
N LYS A 180 -5.41 15.26 9.75
CA LYS A 180 -6.57 15.46 8.86
C LYS A 180 -6.62 14.43 7.73
N THR A 181 -5.48 14.05 7.19
CA THR A 181 -5.38 12.98 6.19
C THR A 181 -5.83 11.65 6.79
N SER A 182 -5.34 11.29 7.97
CA SER A 182 -5.77 10.06 8.67
C SER A 182 -7.28 10.03 8.91
N VAL A 183 -7.88 11.14 9.38
CA VAL A 183 -9.35 11.23 9.56
C VAL A 183 -10.11 11.03 8.25
N LYS A 184 -9.61 11.58 7.13
CA LYS A 184 -10.22 11.41 5.81
C LYS A 184 -10.17 9.96 5.35
N GLU A 185 -9.01 9.31 5.51
CA GLU A 185 -8.84 7.91 5.18
C GLU A 185 -9.69 7.00 6.08
N LEU A 186 -9.76 7.29 7.38
CA LEU A 186 -10.59 6.53 8.32
C LEU A 186 -12.07 6.59 7.94
N LYS A 187 -12.58 7.76 7.53
CA LYS A 187 -13.95 7.89 7.01
C LYS A 187 -14.20 7.04 5.78
N LYS A 188 -13.23 6.96 4.87
CA LYS A 188 -13.31 6.11 3.68
C LYS A 188 -13.32 4.64 4.07
N TRP A 189 -12.38 4.22 4.93
CA TRP A 189 -12.28 2.87 5.43
C TRP A 189 -13.57 2.42 6.13
N MET A 190 -14.18 3.25 6.98
CA MET A 190 -15.47 2.94 7.62
C MET A 190 -16.62 2.62 6.66
N GLY A 191 -16.52 3.03 5.38
CA GLY A 191 -17.51 2.74 4.35
C GLY A 191 -17.29 1.41 3.61
N GLN A 192 -16.07 0.85 3.67
CA GLN A 192 -15.68 -0.35 2.90
C GLN A 192 -15.21 -1.50 3.80
N LEU A 193 -14.57 -1.18 4.93
CA LEU A 193 -13.99 -2.11 5.91
C LEU A 193 -12.96 -3.07 5.31
N GLU A 194 -12.23 -2.64 4.27
CA GLU A 194 -11.22 -3.45 3.59
C GLU A 194 -9.80 -3.10 4.07
N TYR A 195 -8.95 -4.11 4.28
CA TYR A 195 -7.57 -3.91 4.77
C TYR A 195 -6.70 -3.04 3.84
N LYS A 196 -6.93 -3.09 2.52
CA LYS A 196 -6.23 -2.24 1.55
C LYS A 196 -6.53 -0.74 1.71
N ASP A 197 -7.60 -0.42 2.43
CA ASP A 197 -8.03 0.95 2.72
C ASP A 197 -7.72 1.39 4.15
N ILE A 198 -6.96 0.61 4.94
CA ILE A 198 -6.48 1.05 6.27
C ILE A 198 -5.81 2.43 6.14
N PRO A 199 -6.13 3.40 7.02
CA PRO A 199 -5.44 4.69 7.04
C PRO A 199 -3.93 4.51 7.14
N ALA A 200 -3.17 5.22 6.32
CA ALA A 200 -1.72 5.02 6.22
C ALA A 200 -1.02 5.22 7.57
N LEU A 201 -1.54 6.11 8.42
CA LEU A 201 -1.04 6.36 9.78
C LEU A 201 -1.23 5.17 10.74
N LEU A 202 -2.19 4.29 10.46
CA LEU A 202 -2.57 3.16 11.33
C LEU A 202 -1.99 1.82 10.83
N ILE A 203 -1.25 1.82 9.72
CA ILE A 203 -0.49 0.67 9.25
C ILE A 203 0.55 0.27 10.30
N GLY A 204 0.56 -1.01 10.67
CA GLY A 204 1.37 -1.58 11.77
C GLY A 204 0.78 -1.40 13.17
N LEU A 205 -0.40 -0.78 13.30
CA LEU A 205 -1.14 -0.65 14.56
C LEU A 205 -2.51 -1.33 14.55
N TYR A 206 -3.03 -1.70 13.38
CA TYR A 206 -4.33 -2.33 13.19
C TYR A 206 -4.22 -3.52 12.22
N PRO A 207 -4.92 -4.65 12.47
CA PRO A 207 -5.76 -4.91 13.63
C PRO A 207 -4.92 -5.09 14.90
N ARG A 208 -5.56 -4.90 16.06
CA ARG A 208 -4.90 -5.08 17.37
C ARG A 208 -5.02 -6.55 17.76
N TYR A 209 -3.89 -7.26 17.74
CA TYR A 209 -3.77 -8.63 18.26
C TYR A 209 -3.61 -8.61 19.79
#